data_AF-A0A9E1HAW0-F1
#
_entry.id   AF-A0A9E1HAW0-F1
#
_cell.length_a   1.000
_cell.length_b   1.000
_cell.length_c   1.000
_cell.angle_alpha   90.00
_cell.angle_beta   90.00
_cell.angle_gamma   90.00
#
_symmetry.space_group_name_H-M   'P 1'
#
loop_
_entity.id
_entity.type
_entity.pdbx_description
1 polymer ?
#
loop_
_entity_poly.entity_id
_entity_poly.type
_entity_poly.pdbx_seq_one_letter_code
_entity_poly.pdbx_strand_id
1 'polypeptide(L)'
;VQYSYRCGGYASRVNACTAHSISADNVEALILSAVKRLSKFVLNDEEAFAKELQALWNEKQTEKPKHNKSELHRFQKRYDELSKLIRGLYENLVSGLLPERQYKQLMKQYDDEQAELETKIEEMEKELTEEKANTVDIKHFISLIRKCKEPTEISDLMFAELIDKIVVYEAAGMGKARTQKVDIYFNYVGQVDIAYTEEELAEIKAQEEQIEMERLAKQREREKAYREKRKAKKLAENGGEIVKTKICPHCQKEFVPTSNRQIFCSKDCCYQARQDKTKADREAEKGNHYYRQRVCAVCGSTYWPTHSQQKFCSEECQKQNHNEKSLEFYHKKQKEKSGCNDLLQTKELVSSTNSSEIITIPA
;
A
#
# COMPACT_ATOMS: atom_id res chain seq x y z
N VAL A 1 -10.23 2.45 34.91
CA VAL A 1 -11.03 1.32 34.34
C VAL A 1 -11.31 1.70 32.91
N GLN A 2 -10.98 0.87 31.93
CA GLN A 2 -11.16 1.21 30.52
C GLN A 2 -12.53 0.72 30.06
N TYR A 3 -13.43 1.64 29.73
CA TYR A 3 -14.81 1.34 29.34
C TYR A 3 -14.91 1.11 27.82
N SER A 4 -15.80 0.21 27.40
CA SER A 4 -16.08 -0.03 25.97
C SER A 4 -17.56 -0.29 25.73
N TYR A 5 -18.06 0.26 24.63
CA TYR A 5 -19.41 0.06 24.15
C TYR A 5 -19.42 -1.16 23.22
N ARG A 6 -20.36 -2.08 23.45
CA ARG A 6 -20.55 -3.27 22.62
C ARG A 6 -21.93 -3.25 22.00
N CYS A 7 -22.03 -3.72 20.76
CA CYS A 7 -23.31 -3.81 20.06
C CYS A 7 -24.30 -4.67 20.85
N GLY A 8 -25.41 -4.06 21.28
CA GLY A 8 -26.47 -4.74 22.01
C GLY A 8 -27.13 -5.85 21.19
N GLY A 9 -27.30 -5.66 19.87
CA GLY A 9 -27.87 -6.66 18.96
C GLY A 9 -27.03 -7.93 18.85
N TYR A 10 -25.70 -7.78 18.80
CA TYR A 10 -24.76 -8.92 18.86
C TYR A 10 -24.77 -9.57 20.25
N ALA A 11 -24.74 -8.76 21.32
CA ALA A 11 -24.71 -9.26 22.70
C ALA A 11 -25.99 -10.05 23.08
N SER A 12 -27.15 -9.58 22.64
CA SER A 12 -28.45 -10.21 22.94
C SER A 12 -28.80 -11.36 21.99
N ARG A 13 -28.10 -11.50 20.85
CA ARG A 13 -28.41 -12.45 19.75
C ARG A 13 -29.81 -12.29 19.15
N VAL A 14 -30.51 -11.19 19.42
CA VAL A 14 -31.86 -10.93 18.92
C VAL A 14 -31.83 -10.40 17.48
N ASN A 15 -30.76 -9.69 17.11
CA ASN A 15 -30.56 -9.14 15.75
C ASN A 15 -29.31 -9.74 15.11
N ALA A 16 -29.38 -10.04 13.81
CA ALA A 16 -28.23 -10.48 13.03
C ALA A 16 -27.26 -9.30 12.83
N CYS A 17 -26.31 -9.14 13.75
CA CYS A 17 -25.31 -8.09 13.71
C CYS A 17 -23.91 -8.67 13.95
N THR A 18 -22.88 -8.01 13.41
CA THR A 18 -21.49 -8.44 13.55
C THR A 18 -20.91 -8.06 14.92
N ALA A 19 -19.88 -8.78 15.36
CA ALA A 19 -19.21 -8.51 16.61
C ALA A 19 -18.40 -7.21 16.51
N HIS A 20 -18.97 -6.08 16.94
CA HIS A 20 -18.27 -4.80 16.97
C HIS A 20 -18.40 -4.06 18.31
N SER A 21 -17.37 -3.29 18.60
CA SER A 21 -17.21 -2.51 19.82
C SER A 21 -16.33 -1.29 19.56
N ILE A 22 -16.49 -0.28 20.40
CA ILE A 22 -15.64 0.91 20.42
C ILE A 22 -15.29 1.25 21.87
N SER A 23 -14.07 1.70 22.14
CA SER A 23 -13.69 2.18 23.48
C SER A 23 -14.35 3.53 23.77
N ALA A 24 -14.69 3.78 25.04
CA ALA A 24 -15.20 5.08 25.46
C ALA A 24 -14.19 6.20 25.16
N ASP A 25 -12.90 5.96 25.47
CA ASP A 25 -11.80 6.89 25.18
C ASP A 25 -11.76 7.32 23.69
N ASN A 26 -12.05 6.39 22.77
CA ASN A 26 -12.06 6.72 21.33
C ASN A 26 -13.28 7.55 20.96
N VAL A 27 -14.45 7.26 21.53
CA VAL A 27 -15.68 8.03 21.31
C VAL A 27 -15.48 9.46 21.84
N GLU A 28 -14.98 9.61 23.05
CA GLU A 28 -14.68 10.91 23.65
C GLU A 28 -13.64 11.68 22.85
N ALA A 29 -12.55 11.04 22.40
CA ALA A 29 -11.55 11.70 21.58
C ALA A 29 -12.11 12.20 20.24
N LEU A 30 -12.98 11.41 19.59
CA LEU A 30 -13.62 11.78 18.32
C LEU A 30 -14.56 12.98 18.49
N ILE A 31 -15.42 12.96 19.51
CA ILE A 31 -16.32 14.07 19.80
C ILE A 31 -15.51 15.31 20.18
N LEU A 32 -14.44 15.17 20.96
CA LEU A 32 -13.63 16.29 21.41
C LEU A 32 -12.94 16.95 20.23
N SER A 33 -12.38 16.14 19.32
CA SER A 33 -11.81 16.60 18.06
C SER A 33 -12.85 17.33 17.21
N ALA A 34 -14.05 16.77 17.06
CA ALA A 34 -15.14 17.38 16.29
C ALA A 34 -15.60 18.71 16.89
N VAL A 35 -15.84 18.78 18.20
CA VAL A 35 -16.28 20.02 18.87
C VAL A 35 -15.19 21.08 18.85
N LYS A 36 -13.92 20.72 19.09
CA LYS A 36 -12.78 21.66 18.96
C LYS A 36 -12.72 22.25 17.56
N ARG A 37 -12.89 21.40 16.55
CA ARG A 37 -12.90 21.77 15.15
C ARG A 37 -14.02 22.74 14.84
N LEU A 38 -15.27 22.38 15.15
CA LEU A 38 -16.43 23.26 14.96
C LEU A 38 -16.29 24.58 15.74
N SER A 39 -15.73 24.55 16.95
CA SER A 39 -15.43 25.73 17.75
C SER A 39 -14.45 26.68 17.05
N LYS A 40 -13.36 26.15 16.48
CA LYS A 40 -12.42 26.96 15.66
C LYS A 40 -13.13 27.60 14.47
N PHE A 41 -13.97 26.87 13.73
CA PHE A 41 -14.72 27.43 12.61
C PHE A 41 -15.66 28.56 13.03
N VAL A 42 -16.45 28.35 14.10
CA VAL A 42 -17.36 29.38 14.64
C VAL A 42 -16.59 30.61 15.14
N LEU A 43 -15.41 30.42 15.74
CA LEU A 43 -14.57 31.53 16.22
C LEU A 43 -13.88 32.31 15.09
N ASN A 44 -13.57 31.65 13.97
CA ASN A 44 -12.93 32.27 12.81
C ASN A 44 -13.94 33.07 11.96
N ASP A 45 -15.05 32.46 11.57
CA ASP A 45 -16.10 33.11 10.78
C ASP A 45 -17.47 32.46 11.03
N GLU A 46 -18.23 33.04 11.96
CA GLU A 46 -19.57 32.58 12.34
C GLU A 46 -20.57 32.65 11.17
N GLU A 47 -20.48 33.69 10.34
CA GLU A 47 -21.42 33.89 9.23
C GLU A 47 -21.18 32.91 8.09
N ALA A 48 -19.91 32.66 7.74
CA ALA A 48 -19.56 31.66 6.74
C ALA A 48 -19.99 30.26 7.19
N PHE A 49 -19.71 29.90 8.45
CA PHE A 49 -20.11 28.63 9.03
C PHE A 49 -21.65 28.45 9.04
N ALA A 50 -22.41 29.48 9.40
CA ALA A 50 -23.86 29.44 9.36
C ALA A 50 -24.40 29.20 7.94
N LYS A 51 -23.80 29.84 6.92
CA LYS A 51 -24.18 29.65 5.51
C LYS A 51 -23.85 28.24 5.02
N GLU A 52 -22.70 27.70 5.40
CA GLU A 52 -22.30 26.34 5.02
C GLU A 52 -23.20 25.28 5.65
N LEU A 53 -23.52 25.41 6.95
CA LEU A 53 -24.52 24.55 7.61
C LEU A 53 -25.89 24.65 6.93
N GLN A 54 -26.32 25.86 6.58
CA GLN A 54 -27.58 26.08 5.87
C GLN A 54 -27.55 25.44 4.48
N ALA A 55 -26.42 25.49 3.77
CA ALA A 55 -26.25 24.84 2.46
C ALA A 55 -26.31 23.31 2.56
N LEU A 56 -25.58 22.70 3.51
CA LEU A 56 -25.60 21.26 3.75
C LEU A 56 -27.01 20.75 4.12
N TRP A 57 -27.72 21.53 4.94
CA TRP A 57 -29.11 21.23 5.27
C TRP A 57 -30.00 21.31 4.02
N ASN A 58 -29.91 22.41 3.27
CA ASN A 58 -30.67 22.58 2.03
C ASN A 58 -30.38 21.46 1.03
N GLU A 59 -29.13 21.01 0.88
CA GLU A 59 -28.72 19.93 -0.02
C GLU A 59 -29.37 18.60 0.38
N LYS A 60 -29.26 18.21 1.66
CA LYS A 60 -29.97 17.04 2.21
C LYS A 60 -31.48 17.14 2.08
N GLN A 61 -32.01 18.37 2.09
CA GLN A 61 -33.42 18.61 1.86
C GLN A 61 -33.80 18.55 0.39
N THR A 62 -33.00 19.02 -0.57
CA THR A 62 -33.41 19.26 -1.97
C THR A 62 -34.05 18.07 -2.71
N GLU A 63 -33.87 16.84 -2.26
CA GLU A 63 -34.56 15.66 -2.80
C GLU A 63 -36.05 15.54 -2.42
N LYS A 64 -36.52 16.15 -1.32
CA LYS A 64 -37.90 16.01 -0.80
C LYS A 64 -38.89 17.17 -1.10
N PRO A 65 -38.55 18.47 -1.02
CA PRO A 65 -39.53 19.56 -0.93
C PRO A 65 -40.05 20.06 -2.28
N LYS A 66 -39.35 19.81 -3.40
CA LYS A 66 -39.89 20.19 -4.73
C LYS A 66 -41.17 19.43 -5.02
N HIS A 67 -41.21 18.15 -4.65
CA HIS A 67 -42.39 17.31 -4.75
C HIS A 67 -43.48 17.80 -3.79
N ASN A 68 -43.17 17.93 -2.50
CA ASN A 68 -44.15 18.31 -1.46
C ASN A 68 -44.80 19.68 -1.71
N LYS A 69 -44.04 20.70 -2.15
CA LYS A 69 -44.63 22.02 -2.48
C LYS A 69 -45.54 21.97 -3.71
N SER A 70 -45.18 21.18 -4.72
CA SER A 70 -46.02 21.01 -5.91
C SER A 70 -47.30 20.23 -5.62
N GLU A 71 -47.21 19.20 -4.75
CA GLU A 71 -48.36 18.41 -4.32
C GLU A 71 -49.27 19.21 -3.38
N LEU A 72 -48.71 20.02 -2.47
CA LEU A 72 -49.48 20.93 -1.63
C LEU A 72 -50.32 21.88 -2.49
N HIS A 73 -49.69 22.51 -3.49
CA HIS A 73 -50.41 23.37 -4.42
C HIS A 73 -51.48 22.61 -5.21
N ARG A 74 -51.22 21.34 -5.57
CA ARG A 74 -52.21 20.48 -6.24
C ARG A 74 -53.43 20.22 -5.34
N PHE A 75 -53.21 19.89 -4.06
CA PHE A 75 -54.31 19.64 -3.12
C PHE A 75 -55.10 20.91 -2.81
N GLN A 76 -54.43 22.05 -2.59
CA GLN A 76 -55.09 23.34 -2.40
C GLN A 76 -55.95 23.72 -3.61
N LYS A 77 -55.42 23.55 -4.83
CA LYS A 77 -56.18 23.81 -6.06
C LYS A 77 -57.42 22.91 -6.18
N ARG A 78 -57.29 21.62 -5.86
CA ARG A 78 -58.42 20.69 -5.88
C ARG A 78 -59.48 21.07 -4.84
N TYR A 79 -59.06 21.48 -3.65
CA TYR A 79 -59.96 21.97 -2.61
C TYR A 79 -60.75 23.21 -3.05
N ASP A 80 -60.09 24.17 -3.70
CA ASP A 80 -60.74 25.36 -4.26
C ASP A 80 -61.72 25.02 -5.40
N GLU A 81 -61.38 24.03 -6.23
CA GLU A 81 -62.28 23.51 -7.27
C GLU A 81 -63.54 22.89 -6.66
N LEU A 82 -63.39 22.04 -5.63
CA LEU A 82 -64.50 21.45 -4.90
C LEU A 82 -65.38 22.53 -4.26
N SER A 83 -64.79 23.56 -3.65
CA SER A 83 -65.52 24.69 -3.06
C SER A 83 -66.40 25.40 -4.10
N LYS A 84 -65.89 25.59 -5.33
CA LYS A 84 -66.67 26.17 -6.44
C LYS A 84 -67.80 25.25 -6.89
N LEU A 85 -67.54 23.94 -6.98
CA LEU A 85 -68.54 22.94 -7.35
C LEU A 85 -69.67 22.84 -6.32
N ILE A 86 -69.34 22.87 -5.03
CA ILE A 86 -70.31 22.89 -3.92
C ILE A 86 -71.20 24.12 -4.00
N ARG A 87 -70.62 25.30 -4.23
CA ARG A 87 -71.41 26.53 -4.42
C ARG A 87 -72.38 26.40 -5.59
N GLY A 88 -71.91 25.90 -6.73
CA GLY A 88 -72.75 25.66 -7.90
C GLY A 88 -73.86 24.62 -7.67
N LEU A 89 -73.59 23.56 -6.89
CA LEU A 89 -74.62 22.58 -6.49
C LEU A 89 -75.75 23.24 -5.71
N TYR A 90 -75.44 24.15 -4.79
CA TYR A 90 -76.45 24.87 -4.01
C TYR A 90 -77.29 25.81 -4.89
N GLU A 91 -76.64 26.57 -5.77
CA GLU A 91 -77.32 27.45 -6.74
C GLU A 91 -78.29 26.66 -7.65
N ASN A 92 -77.88 25.48 -8.12
CA ASN A 92 -78.72 24.60 -8.95
C ASN A 92 -79.89 23.97 -8.19
N LEU A 93 -79.71 23.65 -6.91
CA LEU A 93 -80.78 23.16 -6.04
C LEU A 93 -81.85 24.24 -5.85
N VAL A 94 -81.44 25.46 -5.48
CA VAL A 94 -82.36 26.60 -5.27
C VAL A 94 -83.09 26.98 -6.56
N SER A 95 -82.44 26.82 -7.71
CA SER A 95 -83.03 27.07 -9.04
C SER A 95 -83.97 25.94 -9.51
N GLY A 96 -84.10 24.84 -8.75
CA GLY A 96 -84.95 23.70 -9.08
C GLY A 96 -84.41 22.80 -10.21
N LEU A 97 -83.18 23.02 -10.67
CA LEU A 97 -82.55 22.26 -11.75
C LEU A 97 -82.01 20.90 -11.28
N LEU A 98 -81.84 20.73 -9.97
CA LEU A 98 -81.29 19.52 -9.36
C LEU A 98 -82.22 18.98 -8.24
N PRO A 99 -82.65 17.72 -8.30
CA PRO A 99 -83.43 17.10 -7.23
C PRO A 99 -82.65 17.01 -5.92
N GLU A 100 -83.33 17.24 -4.79
CA GLU A 100 -82.73 17.26 -3.45
C GLU A 100 -81.95 15.97 -3.11
N ARG A 101 -82.45 14.81 -3.56
CA ARG A 101 -81.78 13.52 -3.35
C ARG A 101 -80.39 13.48 -4.00
N GLN A 102 -80.26 14.00 -5.21
CA GLN A 102 -78.98 14.02 -5.94
C GLN A 102 -78.03 15.07 -5.36
N TYR A 103 -78.57 16.22 -4.93
CA TYR A 103 -77.79 17.23 -4.19
C TYR A 103 -77.14 16.62 -2.94
N LYS A 104 -77.93 15.96 -2.08
CA LYS A 104 -77.40 15.35 -0.84
C LYS A 104 -76.29 14.33 -1.10
N GLN A 105 -76.43 13.54 -2.17
CA GLN A 105 -75.42 12.54 -2.53
C GLN A 105 -74.12 13.19 -3.02
N LEU A 106 -74.19 14.16 -3.93
CA LEU A 106 -73.01 14.86 -4.46
C LEU A 106 -72.34 15.74 -3.40
N MET A 107 -73.14 16.42 -2.58
CA MET A 107 -72.64 17.22 -1.47
C MET A 107 -71.82 16.37 -0.51
N LYS A 108 -72.33 15.18 -0.13
CA LYS A 108 -71.60 14.26 0.74
C LYS A 108 -70.25 13.84 0.12
N GLN A 109 -70.22 13.52 -1.17
CA GLN A 109 -68.98 13.10 -1.84
C GLN A 109 -67.92 14.20 -1.84
N TYR A 110 -68.32 15.44 -2.11
CA TYR A 110 -67.38 16.56 -2.09
C TYR A 110 -66.95 16.95 -0.68
N ASP A 111 -67.83 16.85 0.30
CA ASP A 111 -67.52 17.08 1.73
C ASP A 111 -66.50 16.04 2.24
N ASP A 112 -66.72 14.76 1.93
CA ASP A 112 -65.77 13.67 2.25
C ASP A 112 -64.40 13.93 1.59
N GLU A 113 -64.36 14.35 0.31
CA GLU A 113 -63.10 14.68 -0.40
C GLU A 113 -62.43 15.94 0.17
N GLN A 114 -63.19 16.96 0.58
CA GLN A 114 -62.66 18.15 1.22
C GLN A 114 -62.01 17.83 2.58
N ALA A 115 -62.63 16.98 3.40
CA ALA A 115 -62.06 16.55 4.67
C ALA A 115 -60.74 15.78 4.48
N GLU A 116 -60.67 14.89 3.48
CA GLU A 116 -59.43 14.21 3.13
C GLU A 116 -58.34 15.16 2.61
N LEU A 117 -58.71 16.22 1.89
CA LEU A 117 -57.76 17.21 1.41
C LEU A 117 -57.27 18.12 2.53
N GLU A 118 -58.14 18.54 3.45
CA GLU A 118 -57.78 19.34 4.64
C GLU A 118 -56.74 18.62 5.48
N THR A 119 -56.98 17.34 5.81
CA THR A 119 -56.00 16.52 6.56
C THR A 119 -54.65 16.43 5.84
N LYS A 120 -54.63 16.17 4.54
CA LYS A 120 -53.37 16.10 3.74
C LYS A 120 -52.66 17.45 3.63
N ILE A 121 -53.42 18.54 3.53
CA ILE A 121 -52.88 19.91 3.49
C ILE A 121 -52.27 20.25 4.84
N GLU A 122 -52.97 19.99 5.96
CA GLU A 122 -52.47 20.23 7.32
C GLU A 122 -51.21 19.42 7.61
N GLU A 123 -51.17 18.13 7.25
CA GLU A 123 -49.98 17.28 7.42
C GLU A 123 -48.79 17.83 6.63
N MET A 124 -48.95 18.18 5.35
CA MET A 124 -47.86 18.73 4.56
C MET A 124 -47.46 20.15 4.97
N GLU A 125 -48.39 21.00 5.40
CA GLU A 125 -48.07 22.32 5.94
C GLU A 125 -47.30 22.19 7.26
N LYS A 126 -47.63 21.19 8.08
CA LYS A 126 -46.88 20.87 9.29
C LYS A 126 -45.45 20.43 8.96
N GLU A 127 -45.26 19.51 8.02
CA GLU A 127 -43.92 19.11 7.54
C GLU A 127 -43.11 20.33 7.04
N LEU A 128 -43.73 21.24 6.26
CA LEU A 128 -43.09 22.45 5.74
C LEU A 128 -42.86 23.55 6.79
N THR A 129 -43.58 23.54 7.92
CA THR A 129 -43.38 24.50 9.02
C THR A 129 -42.31 24.01 10.00
N GLU A 130 -42.25 22.70 10.25
CA GLU A 130 -41.12 22.04 10.91
C GLU A 130 -39.81 22.35 10.17
N GLU A 131 -39.83 22.53 8.84
CA GLU A 131 -38.67 22.99 8.04
C GLU A 131 -38.18 24.41 8.42
N LYS A 132 -39.07 25.37 8.71
CA LYS A 132 -38.69 26.77 9.01
C LYS A 132 -38.12 26.96 10.43
N ALA A 133 -38.53 26.13 11.38
CA ALA A 133 -37.99 26.12 12.74
C ALA A 133 -36.46 25.89 12.77
N ASN A 134 -35.94 25.15 11.78
CA ASN A 134 -34.52 24.77 11.72
C ASN A 134 -33.53 25.94 11.54
N THR A 135 -33.97 27.09 11.02
CA THR A 135 -33.09 28.28 10.96
C THR A 135 -32.80 28.87 12.35
N VAL A 136 -33.74 28.71 13.29
CA VAL A 136 -33.56 29.04 14.70
C VAL A 136 -32.63 28.01 15.35
N ASP A 137 -32.74 26.75 14.94
CA ASP A 137 -31.93 25.63 15.45
C ASP A 137 -30.46 25.75 15.05
N ILE A 138 -30.12 26.25 13.84
CA ILE A 138 -28.73 26.55 13.45
C ILE A 138 -28.12 27.62 14.35
N LYS A 139 -28.83 28.72 14.61
CA LYS A 139 -28.34 29.79 15.49
C LYS A 139 -28.15 29.31 16.93
N HIS A 140 -29.04 28.44 17.39
CA HIS A 140 -28.92 27.81 18.71
C HIS A 140 -27.69 26.92 18.78
N PHE A 141 -27.47 26.06 17.79
CA PHE A 141 -26.28 25.22 17.67
C PHE A 141 -24.98 26.03 17.70
N ILE A 142 -24.90 27.10 16.91
CA ILE A 142 -23.75 28.02 16.91
C ILE A 142 -23.53 28.64 18.30
N SER A 143 -24.61 28.99 19.00
CA SER A 143 -24.53 29.47 20.39
C SER A 143 -23.94 28.42 21.35
N LEU A 144 -24.35 27.16 21.23
CA LEU A 144 -23.82 26.06 22.03
C LEU A 144 -22.33 25.81 21.74
N ILE A 145 -21.94 25.73 20.47
CA ILE A 145 -20.54 25.53 20.06
C ILE A 145 -19.66 26.69 20.54
N ARG A 146 -20.15 27.94 20.46
CA ARG A 146 -19.44 29.13 20.95
C ARG A 146 -19.18 29.12 22.46
N LYS A 147 -20.05 28.49 23.26
CA LYS A 147 -19.80 28.30 24.70
C LYS A 147 -18.66 27.31 24.93
N CYS A 148 -18.46 26.38 24.00
CA CYS A 148 -17.42 25.36 24.04
C CYS A 148 -16.12 25.89 23.41
N LYS A 149 -15.50 26.91 24.02
CA LYS A 149 -14.21 27.44 23.57
C LYS A 149 -13.08 26.49 23.96
N GLU A 150 -12.45 25.85 22.97
CA GLU A 150 -11.31 24.94 23.16
C GLU A 150 -11.47 23.95 24.33
N PRO A 151 -12.52 23.09 24.32
CA PRO A 151 -12.75 22.17 25.43
C PRO A 151 -11.54 21.25 25.61
N THR A 152 -11.07 21.06 26.84
CA THR A 152 -10.03 20.05 27.14
C THR A 152 -10.62 18.66 27.30
N GLU A 153 -11.85 18.59 27.80
CA GLU A 153 -12.62 17.37 28.06
C GLU A 153 -14.08 17.62 27.67
N ILE A 154 -14.83 16.54 27.39
CA ILE A 154 -16.27 16.62 27.14
C ILE A 154 -16.98 16.40 28.47
N SER A 155 -17.72 17.41 28.93
CA SER A 155 -18.60 17.23 30.08
C SER A 155 -19.88 16.50 29.67
N ASP A 156 -20.50 15.79 30.63
CA ASP A 156 -21.80 15.11 30.41
C ASP A 156 -22.89 16.06 29.89
N LEU A 157 -22.87 17.31 30.36
CA LEU A 157 -23.78 18.36 29.91
C LEU A 157 -23.54 18.71 28.43
N MET A 158 -22.28 18.91 28.04
CA MET A 158 -21.93 19.16 26.65
C MET A 158 -22.33 18.00 25.76
N PHE A 159 -22.14 16.76 26.22
CA PHE A 159 -22.54 15.58 25.47
C PHE A 159 -24.06 15.56 25.24
N ALA A 160 -24.85 15.74 26.30
CA ALA A 160 -26.31 15.73 26.21
C ALA A 160 -26.88 16.89 25.36
N GLU A 161 -26.26 18.07 25.42
CA GLU A 161 -26.72 19.25 24.67
C GLU A 161 -26.29 19.23 23.20
N LEU A 162 -25.10 18.70 22.89
CA LEU A 162 -24.55 18.76 21.52
C LEU A 162 -24.83 17.51 20.70
N ILE A 163 -24.90 16.32 21.30
CA ILE A 163 -24.91 15.05 20.57
C ILE A 163 -26.31 14.43 20.61
N ASP A 164 -26.88 14.15 19.43
CA ASP A 164 -28.13 13.39 19.27
C ASP A 164 -27.83 11.89 19.34
N LYS A 165 -26.97 11.43 18.44
CA LYS A 165 -26.59 10.02 18.34
C LYS A 165 -25.22 9.85 17.70
N ILE A 166 -24.63 8.68 17.97
CA ILE A 166 -23.36 8.27 17.38
C ILE A 166 -23.58 6.92 16.72
N VAL A 167 -23.36 6.86 15.41
CA VAL A 167 -23.52 5.65 14.62
C VAL A 167 -22.14 5.05 14.39
N VAL A 168 -21.90 3.90 15.01
CA VAL A 168 -20.64 3.16 14.90
C VAL A 168 -20.85 2.01 13.93
N TYR A 169 -20.04 1.97 12.88
CA TYR A 169 -20.10 0.92 11.88
C TYR A 169 -19.16 -0.24 12.23
N GLU A 170 -19.31 -1.33 11.48
CA GLU A 170 -18.35 -2.43 11.51
C GLU A 170 -16.96 -1.94 11.11
N ALA A 171 -15.94 -2.49 11.78
CA ALA A 171 -14.56 -2.17 11.46
C ALA A 171 -14.11 -2.94 10.20
N ALA A 172 -13.49 -2.23 9.27
CA ALA A 172 -12.89 -2.81 8.08
C ALA A 172 -11.39 -3.04 8.28
N GLY A 173 -10.84 -4.09 7.67
CA GLY A 173 -9.41 -4.40 7.73
C GLY A 173 -8.98 -5.22 8.95
N MET A 174 -7.69 -5.57 9.00
CA MET A 174 -7.12 -6.42 10.06
C MET A 174 -5.86 -5.80 10.68
N GLY A 175 -5.70 -6.01 11.99
CA GLY A 175 -4.53 -5.58 12.73
C GLY A 175 -4.31 -4.07 12.66
N LYS A 176 -3.22 -3.64 12.02
CA LYS A 176 -2.80 -2.23 11.92
C LYS A 176 -3.59 -1.43 10.89
N ALA A 177 -4.20 -2.08 9.91
CA ALA A 177 -5.03 -1.43 8.89
C ALA A 177 -6.52 -1.44 9.27
N ARG A 178 -6.85 -1.76 10.53
CA ARG A 178 -8.22 -1.78 11.02
C ARG A 178 -8.72 -0.35 11.15
N THR A 179 -9.66 0.04 10.29
CA THR A 179 -10.36 1.32 10.34
C THR A 179 -11.81 1.08 10.78
N GLN A 180 -12.40 2.03 11.49
CA GLN A 180 -13.78 1.95 11.91
C GLN A 180 -14.45 3.28 11.64
N LYS A 181 -15.50 3.26 10.82
CA LYS A 181 -16.28 4.45 10.52
C LYS A 181 -17.17 4.78 11.72
N VAL A 182 -17.22 6.05 12.10
CA VAL A 182 -18.06 6.58 13.16
C VAL A 182 -18.69 7.88 12.67
N ASP A 183 -20.01 7.93 12.61
CA ASP A 183 -20.76 9.13 12.23
C ASP A 183 -21.34 9.76 13.51
N ILE A 184 -21.09 11.06 13.71
CA ILE A 184 -21.59 11.83 14.85
C ILE A 184 -22.72 12.73 14.35
N TYR A 185 -23.88 12.60 14.98
CA TYR A 185 -25.03 13.47 14.74
C TYR A 185 -25.15 14.46 15.88
N PHE A 186 -25.10 15.73 15.53
CA PHE A 186 -25.32 16.81 16.48
C PHE A 186 -26.82 17.11 16.60
N ASN A 187 -27.24 17.49 17.80
CA ASN A 187 -28.55 18.09 18.01
C ASN A 187 -28.70 19.30 17.07
N TYR A 188 -29.94 19.58 16.63
CA TYR A 188 -30.32 20.75 15.82
C TYR A 188 -29.86 20.75 14.34
N VAL A 189 -28.69 20.19 14.03
CA VAL A 189 -28.10 20.26 12.67
C VAL A 189 -27.81 18.88 12.05
N GLY A 190 -27.92 17.80 12.83
CA GLY A 190 -27.66 16.44 12.37
C GLY A 190 -26.17 16.20 12.08
N GLN A 191 -25.87 15.45 11.02
CA GLN A 191 -24.49 15.18 10.63
C GLN A 191 -23.87 16.37 9.88
N VAL A 192 -22.78 16.89 10.42
CA VAL A 192 -22.02 18.03 9.92
C VAL A 192 -20.70 17.52 9.34
N ASP A 193 -20.65 17.33 8.02
CA ASP A 193 -19.45 16.87 7.30
C ASP A 193 -18.73 18.05 6.65
N ILE A 194 -18.11 18.91 7.46
CA ILE A 194 -17.31 20.04 6.95
C ILE A 194 -15.93 19.53 6.54
N ALA A 195 -15.48 19.90 5.35
CA ALA A 195 -14.17 19.50 4.81
C ALA A 195 -13.03 20.00 5.71
N TYR A 196 -12.08 19.12 6.04
CA TYR A 196 -10.89 19.50 6.81
C TYR A 196 -10.10 20.58 6.06
N THR A 197 -9.66 21.61 6.78
CA THR A 197 -8.76 22.60 6.17
C THR A 197 -7.39 21.97 5.92
N GLU A 198 -6.61 22.57 5.01
CA GLU A 198 -5.25 22.08 4.71
C GLU A 198 -4.35 22.07 5.95
N GLU A 199 -4.52 23.06 6.84
CA GLU A 199 -3.82 23.17 8.12
C GLU A 199 -4.18 22.01 9.05
N GLU A 200 -5.48 21.68 9.19
CA GLU A 200 -5.93 20.56 10.03
C GLU A 200 -5.42 19.21 9.50
N LEU A 201 -5.40 19.03 8.17
CA LEU A 201 -4.84 17.84 7.55
C LEU A 201 -3.33 17.73 7.78
N ALA A 202 -2.61 18.85 7.78
CA ALA A 202 -1.18 18.88 8.09
C ALA A 202 -0.91 18.56 9.56
N GLU A 203 -1.72 19.09 10.50
CA GLU A 203 -1.64 18.77 11.92
C GLU A 203 -1.88 17.26 12.19
N ILE A 204 -2.90 16.68 11.57
CA ILE A 204 -3.20 15.24 11.68
C ILE A 204 -2.02 14.40 11.17
N LYS A 205 -1.50 14.74 9.99
CA LYS A 205 -0.32 14.04 9.42
C LYS A 205 0.90 14.15 10.33
N ALA A 206 1.18 15.34 10.88
CA ALA A 206 2.30 15.55 11.79
C ALA A 206 2.16 14.73 13.08
N GLN A 207 0.95 14.64 13.65
CA GLN A 207 0.67 13.79 14.81
C GLN A 207 0.86 12.30 14.49
N GLU A 208 0.35 11.84 13.35
CA GLU A 208 0.52 10.45 12.89
C GLU A 208 2.00 10.10 12.69
N GLU A 209 2.78 11.01 12.08
CA GLU A 209 4.22 10.86 11.91
C GLU A 209 4.95 10.81 13.26
N GLN A 210 4.60 11.67 14.22
CA GLN A 210 5.17 11.63 15.57
C GLN A 210 4.88 10.30 16.29
N ILE A 211 3.64 9.82 16.22
CA ILE A 211 3.24 8.54 16.81
C ILE A 211 4.02 7.37 16.18
N GLU A 212 4.17 7.38 14.85
CA GLU A 212 4.94 6.33 14.16
C GLU A 212 6.45 6.41 14.49
N MET A 213 7.00 7.62 14.62
CA MET A 213 8.39 7.81 15.05
C MET A 213 8.63 7.30 16.47
N GLU A 214 7.74 7.59 17.42
CA GLU A 214 7.82 7.07 18.80
C GLU A 214 7.72 5.54 18.81
N ARG A 215 6.83 4.97 17.99
CA ARG A 215 6.67 3.53 17.84
C ARG A 215 7.93 2.87 17.31
N LEU A 216 8.54 3.43 16.26
CA LEU A 216 9.80 2.95 15.69
C LEU A 216 10.94 3.05 16.71
N ALA A 217 10.98 4.11 17.52
CA ALA A 217 11.94 4.24 18.60
C ALA A 217 11.79 3.11 19.64
N LYS A 218 10.56 2.86 20.13
CA LYS A 218 10.25 1.74 21.04
C LYS A 218 10.63 0.38 20.43
N GLN A 219 10.44 0.20 19.12
CA GLN A 219 10.86 -1.03 18.44
C GLN A 219 12.38 -1.18 18.43
N ARG A 220 13.13 -0.12 18.11
CA ARG A 220 14.61 -0.13 18.12
C ARG A 220 15.15 -0.43 19.51
N GLU A 221 14.56 0.12 20.56
CA GLU A 221 14.93 -0.16 21.95
C GLU A 221 14.73 -1.63 22.32
N ARG A 222 13.56 -2.20 21.97
CA ARG A 222 13.27 -3.62 22.19
C ARG A 222 14.27 -4.52 21.46
N GLU A 223 14.61 -4.20 20.22
CA GLU A 223 15.62 -4.94 19.46
C GLU A 223 17.01 -4.84 20.07
N LYS A 224 17.41 -3.65 20.54
CA LYS A 224 18.69 -3.44 21.23
C LYS A 224 18.76 -4.29 22.50
N ALA A 225 17.73 -4.24 23.34
CA ALA A 225 17.63 -5.06 24.55
C ALA A 225 17.66 -6.57 24.23
N TYR A 226 16.99 -7.01 23.17
CA TYR A 226 17.03 -8.39 22.70
C TYR A 226 18.43 -8.81 22.27
N ARG A 227 19.15 -7.97 21.50
CA ARG A 227 20.53 -8.22 21.06
C ARG A 227 21.48 -8.31 22.25
N GLU A 228 21.33 -7.43 23.25
CA GLU A 228 22.12 -7.45 24.49
C GLU A 228 21.86 -8.72 25.30
N LYS A 229 20.60 -9.12 25.50
CA LYS A 229 20.25 -10.40 26.15
C LYS A 229 20.87 -11.61 25.43
N ARG A 230 20.82 -11.63 24.09
CA ARG A 230 21.46 -12.69 23.28
C ARG A 230 22.98 -12.70 23.42
N LYS A 231 23.63 -11.53 23.46
CA LYS A 231 25.07 -11.42 23.70
C LYS A 231 25.45 -11.91 25.09
N ALA A 232 24.71 -11.50 26.13
CA ALA A 232 24.93 -11.94 27.51
C ALA A 232 24.77 -13.46 27.65
N LYS A 233 23.74 -14.05 27.01
CA LYS A 233 23.56 -15.51 26.99
C LYS A 233 24.75 -16.23 26.37
N LYS A 234 25.24 -15.75 25.21
CA LYS A 234 26.44 -16.33 24.57
C LYS A 234 27.70 -16.19 25.41
N LEU A 235 27.85 -15.06 26.11
CA LEU A 235 28.98 -14.83 27.00
C LEU A 235 28.92 -15.78 28.21
N ALA A 236 27.74 -16.02 28.77
CA ALA A 236 27.52 -17.00 29.84
C ALA A 236 27.78 -18.44 29.37
N GLU A 237 27.29 -18.84 28.19
CA GLU A 237 27.54 -20.16 27.59
C GLU A 237 29.04 -20.40 27.30
N ASN A 238 29.80 -19.35 27.04
CA ASN A 238 31.24 -19.43 26.78
C ASN A 238 32.10 -19.22 28.05
N GLY A 239 31.51 -19.26 29.25
CA GLY A 239 32.27 -19.12 30.51
C GLY A 239 32.88 -17.74 30.75
N GLY A 240 32.35 -16.68 30.11
CA GLY A 240 32.85 -15.31 30.26
C GLY A 240 33.90 -14.88 29.22
N GLU A 241 34.40 -15.80 28.40
CA GLU A 241 35.38 -15.48 27.36
C GLU A 241 34.72 -15.19 26.00
N ILE A 242 35.09 -14.05 25.40
CA ILE A 242 34.56 -13.60 24.10
C ILE A 242 35.04 -14.52 22.96
N VAL A 243 36.17 -15.19 23.14
CA VAL A 243 36.80 -16.02 22.10
C VAL A 243 37.15 -17.40 22.64
N LYS A 244 36.56 -18.44 22.04
CA LYS A 244 36.87 -19.84 22.36
C LYS A 244 38.30 -20.18 21.95
N THR A 245 39.02 -20.91 22.80
CA THR A 245 40.28 -21.56 22.44
C THR A 245 40.06 -22.51 21.26
N LYS A 246 41.02 -22.54 20.33
CA LYS A 246 41.01 -23.42 19.16
C LYS A 246 42.29 -24.23 19.10
N ILE A 247 42.20 -25.41 18.50
CA ILE A 247 43.37 -26.25 18.22
C ILE A 247 43.87 -25.92 16.81
N CYS A 248 45.15 -25.59 16.68
CA CYS A 248 45.76 -25.29 15.38
C CYS A 248 45.87 -26.57 14.53
N PRO A 249 45.30 -26.64 13.31
CA PRO A 249 45.36 -27.84 12.47
C PRO A 249 46.77 -28.28 12.07
N HIS A 250 47.74 -27.36 12.09
CA HIS A 250 49.12 -27.64 11.70
C HIS A 250 49.96 -28.20 12.85
N CYS A 251 50.04 -27.48 13.96
CA CYS A 251 50.90 -27.85 15.10
C CYS A 251 50.17 -28.51 16.25
N GLN A 252 48.83 -28.64 16.16
CA GLN A 252 47.94 -29.25 17.16
C GLN A 252 47.98 -28.59 18.55
N LYS A 253 48.59 -27.40 18.67
CA LYS A 253 48.60 -26.64 19.92
C LYS A 253 47.32 -25.82 20.06
N GLU A 254 46.83 -25.75 21.29
CA GLU A 254 45.74 -24.84 21.68
C GLU A 254 46.22 -23.40 21.62
N PHE A 255 45.38 -22.51 21.10
CA PHE A 255 45.63 -21.08 21.06
C PHE A 255 44.32 -20.29 21.20
N VAL A 256 44.43 -19.05 21.70
CA VAL A 256 43.32 -18.10 21.73
C VAL A 256 43.38 -17.27 20.45
N PRO A 257 42.41 -17.41 19.52
CA PRO A 257 42.41 -16.63 18.30
C PRO A 257 42.11 -15.15 18.58
N THR A 258 42.69 -14.24 17.80
CA THR A 258 42.35 -12.80 17.88
C THR A 258 41.00 -12.49 17.21
N SER A 259 40.56 -13.36 16.31
CA SER A 259 39.26 -13.28 15.62
C SER A 259 38.67 -14.67 15.46
N ASN A 260 37.34 -14.80 15.53
CA ASN A 260 36.67 -16.09 15.28
C ASN A 260 36.98 -16.69 13.89
N ARG A 261 37.49 -15.91 12.93
CA ARG A 261 37.92 -16.41 11.61
C ARG A 261 39.34 -16.96 11.60
N GLN A 262 40.15 -16.72 12.63
CA GLN A 262 41.51 -17.25 12.72
C GLN A 262 41.46 -18.76 12.97
N ILE A 263 42.16 -19.51 12.12
CA ILE A 263 42.20 -20.99 12.12
C ILE A 263 43.55 -21.50 12.65
N PHE A 264 44.65 -20.81 12.32
CA PHE A 264 46.00 -21.19 12.72
C PHE A 264 46.53 -20.30 13.84
N CYS A 265 47.37 -20.85 14.71
CA CYS A 265 47.97 -20.13 15.83
C CYS A 265 48.96 -19.03 15.40
N SER A 266 49.60 -19.19 14.23
CA SER A 266 50.54 -18.22 13.67
C SER A 266 50.46 -18.17 12.15
N LYS A 267 51.00 -17.10 11.57
CA LYS A 267 51.15 -16.95 10.12
C LYS A 267 52.01 -18.06 9.53
N ASP A 268 53.04 -18.50 10.27
CA ASP A 268 53.94 -19.56 9.86
C ASP A 268 53.24 -20.92 9.81
N CYS A 269 52.42 -21.26 10.82
CA CYS A 269 51.61 -22.48 10.79
C CYS A 269 50.61 -22.49 9.62
N CYS A 270 50.03 -21.33 9.27
CA CYS A 270 49.17 -21.20 8.10
C CYS A 270 49.95 -21.42 6.79
N TYR A 271 51.14 -20.82 6.69
CA TYR A 271 52.01 -20.95 5.53
C TYR A 271 52.48 -22.40 5.36
N GLN A 272 52.94 -23.03 6.44
CA GLN A 272 53.43 -24.40 6.42
C GLN A 272 52.32 -25.39 6.09
N ALA A 273 51.13 -25.27 6.70
CA ALA A 273 49.98 -26.10 6.32
C ALA A 273 49.60 -25.96 4.84
N ARG A 274 49.72 -24.75 4.27
CA ARG A 274 49.50 -24.54 2.83
C ARG A 274 50.61 -25.19 1.99
N GLN A 275 51.87 -25.11 2.43
CA GLN A 275 52.98 -25.78 1.75
C GLN A 275 52.84 -27.30 1.80
N ASP A 276 52.52 -27.86 2.96
CA ASP A 276 52.34 -29.29 3.16
C ASP A 276 51.18 -29.81 2.32
N LYS A 277 50.07 -29.07 2.26
CA LYS A 277 48.97 -29.36 1.35
C LYS A 277 49.44 -29.34 -0.11
N THR A 278 50.16 -28.30 -0.52
CA THR A 278 50.68 -28.19 -1.89
C THR A 278 51.66 -29.33 -2.21
N LYS A 279 52.46 -29.78 -1.23
CA LYS A 279 53.37 -30.90 -1.36
C LYS A 279 52.60 -32.22 -1.48
N ALA A 280 51.59 -32.44 -0.64
CA ALA A 280 50.71 -33.59 -0.70
C ALA A 280 49.92 -33.65 -2.02
N ASP A 281 49.40 -32.52 -2.50
CA ASP A 281 48.71 -32.41 -3.80
C ASP A 281 49.68 -32.76 -4.95
N ARG A 282 50.94 -32.31 -4.87
CA ARG A 282 51.99 -32.68 -5.84
C ARG A 282 52.34 -34.17 -5.74
N GLU A 283 52.52 -34.72 -4.55
CA GLU A 283 52.78 -36.16 -4.36
C GLU A 283 51.61 -37.02 -4.86
N ALA A 284 50.37 -36.56 -4.69
CA ALA A 284 49.19 -37.23 -5.27
C ALA A 284 49.14 -37.11 -6.80
N GLU A 285 49.50 -35.96 -7.37
CA GLU A 285 49.50 -35.72 -8.83
C GLU A 285 50.58 -36.52 -9.56
N LYS A 286 51.80 -36.57 -9.02
CA LYS A 286 52.98 -37.13 -9.73
C LYS A 286 53.77 -38.19 -8.97
N GLY A 287 53.37 -38.58 -7.77
CA GLY A 287 54.10 -39.57 -6.97
C GLY A 287 55.58 -39.18 -6.80
N ASN A 288 56.46 -40.14 -7.09
CA ASN A 288 57.91 -39.94 -7.03
C ASN A 288 58.51 -39.34 -8.32
N HIS A 289 57.68 -38.91 -9.29
CA HIS A 289 58.18 -38.33 -10.54
C HIS A 289 58.51 -36.85 -10.36
N TYR A 290 59.67 -36.43 -10.87
CA TYR A 290 60.09 -35.02 -10.77
C TYR A 290 59.22 -34.12 -11.68
N TYR A 291 58.92 -34.57 -12.90
CA TYR A 291 58.13 -33.84 -13.90
C TYR A 291 56.67 -34.33 -13.93
N ARG A 292 55.76 -33.45 -14.38
CA ARG A 292 54.34 -33.80 -14.59
C ARG A 292 54.18 -34.70 -15.81
N GLN A 293 53.15 -35.53 -15.80
CA GLN A 293 52.80 -36.38 -16.93
C GLN A 293 52.49 -35.52 -18.17
N ARG A 294 52.97 -35.96 -19.33
CA ARG A 294 52.72 -35.30 -20.63
C ARG A 294 52.08 -36.29 -21.59
N VAL A 295 51.38 -35.75 -22.58
CA VAL A 295 50.82 -36.53 -23.70
C VAL A 295 51.82 -36.52 -24.84
N CYS A 296 52.13 -37.68 -25.40
CA CYS A 296 53.03 -37.78 -26.55
C CYS A 296 52.35 -37.22 -27.81
N ALA A 297 53.05 -36.35 -28.53
CA ALA A 297 52.52 -35.73 -29.77
C ALA A 297 52.27 -36.71 -30.93
N VAL A 298 52.82 -37.93 -30.87
CA VAL A 298 52.74 -38.91 -31.96
C VAL A 298 51.68 -39.97 -31.67
N CYS A 299 51.81 -40.68 -30.54
CA CYS A 299 50.90 -41.78 -30.21
C CYS A 299 49.75 -41.38 -29.27
N GLY A 300 49.74 -40.16 -28.73
CA GLY A 300 48.71 -39.69 -27.80
C GLY A 300 48.74 -40.35 -26.41
N SER A 301 49.67 -41.24 -26.12
CA SER A 301 49.79 -41.87 -24.80
C SER A 301 50.36 -40.91 -23.76
N THR A 302 49.93 -41.05 -22.50
CA THR A 302 50.50 -40.31 -21.38
C THR A 302 51.81 -40.96 -20.92
N TYR A 303 52.82 -40.14 -20.62
CA TYR A 303 54.13 -40.62 -20.17
C TYR A 303 54.74 -39.66 -19.15
N TRP A 304 55.69 -40.17 -18.36
CA TRP A 304 56.47 -39.39 -17.40
C TRP A 304 57.78 -38.92 -18.05
N PRO A 305 57.96 -37.61 -18.29
CA PRO A 305 59.20 -37.10 -18.87
C PRO A 305 60.38 -37.32 -17.92
N THR A 306 61.53 -37.67 -18.47
CA THR A 306 62.81 -37.76 -17.73
C THR A 306 63.50 -36.40 -17.62
N HIS A 307 63.20 -35.47 -18.54
CA HIS A 307 63.67 -34.09 -18.50
C HIS A 307 62.61 -33.12 -19.05
N SER A 308 62.72 -31.84 -18.72
CA SER A 308 61.71 -30.82 -19.04
C SER A 308 61.42 -30.63 -20.54
N GLN A 309 62.38 -30.99 -21.40
CA GLN A 309 62.30 -30.80 -22.85
C GLN A 309 61.84 -32.05 -23.62
N GLN A 310 61.64 -33.20 -22.95
CA GLN A 310 61.21 -34.42 -23.63
C GLN A 310 59.79 -34.26 -24.17
N LYS A 311 59.63 -34.42 -25.49
CA LYS A 311 58.34 -34.27 -26.21
C LYS A 311 57.68 -35.60 -26.61
N PHE A 312 58.45 -36.69 -26.62
CA PHE A 312 58.01 -37.99 -27.10
C PHE A 312 58.16 -39.06 -26.01
N CYS A 313 57.23 -40.01 -25.95
CA CYS A 313 57.21 -41.06 -24.92
C CYS A 313 58.29 -42.12 -25.14
N SER A 314 58.72 -42.33 -26.38
CA SER A 314 59.74 -43.30 -26.77
C SER A 314 60.61 -42.80 -27.92
N GLU A 315 61.77 -43.41 -28.11
CA GLU A 315 62.62 -43.16 -29.28
C GLU A 315 61.93 -43.49 -30.60
N GLU A 316 61.01 -44.47 -30.60
CA GLU A 316 60.21 -44.83 -31.76
C GLU A 316 59.29 -43.69 -32.20
N CYS A 317 58.56 -43.09 -31.24
CA CYS A 317 57.74 -41.91 -31.51
C CYS A 317 58.59 -40.72 -31.99
N GLN A 318 59.80 -40.55 -31.43
CA GLN A 318 60.71 -39.51 -31.90
C GLN A 318 61.15 -39.74 -33.36
N LYS A 319 61.49 -40.98 -33.73
CA LYS A 319 61.85 -41.36 -35.10
C LYS A 319 60.66 -41.20 -36.05
N GLN A 320 59.46 -41.58 -35.63
CA GLN A 320 58.24 -41.41 -36.42
C GLN A 320 57.98 -39.94 -36.72
N ASN A 321 58.01 -39.07 -35.70
CA ASN A 321 57.86 -37.63 -35.93
C ASN A 321 58.98 -37.06 -36.81
N HIS A 322 60.23 -37.54 -36.66
CA HIS A 322 61.32 -37.13 -37.54
C HIS A 322 61.06 -37.54 -39.00
N ASN A 323 60.58 -38.75 -39.23
CA ASN A 323 60.24 -39.25 -40.56
C ASN A 323 59.07 -38.49 -41.17
N GLU A 324 58.00 -38.25 -40.40
CA GLU A 324 56.86 -37.42 -40.82
C GLU A 324 57.31 -36.01 -41.20
N LYS A 325 58.11 -35.35 -40.36
CA LYS A 325 58.66 -34.02 -40.67
C LYS A 325 59.57 -34.04 -41.90
N SER A 326 60.34 -35.10 -42.10
CA SER A 326 61.19 -35.27 -43.28
C SER A 326 60.36 -35.48 -44.55
N LEU A 327 59.28 -36.26 -44.48
CA LEU A 327 58.32 -36.46 -45.57
C LEU A 327 57.57 -35.17 -45.89
N GLU A 328 57.06 -34.46 -44.90
CA GLU A 328 56.45 -33.14 -45.05
C GLU A 328 57.40 -32.17 -45.76
N PHE A 329 58.67 -32.12 -45.33
CA PHE A 329 59.70 -31.30 -45.96
C PHE A 329 59.95 -31.72 -47.41
N TYR A 330 60.04 -33.03 -47.69
CA TYR A 330 60.21 -33.55 -49.05
C TYR A 330 59.03 -33.17 -49.96
N HIS A 331 57.79 -33.39 -49.51
CA HIS A 331 56.59 -32.99 -50.27
C HIS A 331 56.51 -31.48 -50.48
N LYS A 332 56.88 -30.68 -49.47
CA LYS A 332 56.95 -29.22 -49.59
C LYS A 332 57.95 -28.80 -50.68
N LYS A 333 59.15 -29.38 -50.66
CA LYS A 333 60.17 -29.11 -51.67
C LYS A 333 59.75 -29.55 -53.08
N GLN A 334 59.00 -30.64 -53.20
CA GLN A 334 58.43 -31.08 -54.48
C GLN A 334 57.34 -30.13 -54.99
N LYS A 335 56.46 -29.64 -54.11
CA LYS A 335 55.47 -28.60 -54.47
C LYS A 335 56.13 -27.28 -54.89
N GLU A 336 57.21 -26.88 -54.23
CA GLU A 336 58.00 -25.71 -54.61
C GLU A 336 58.65 -25.90 -55.99
N LYS A 337 59.13 -27.12 -56.30
CA LYS A 337 59.63 -27.45 -57.65
C LYS A 337 58.55 -27.46 -58.72
N SER A 338 57.36 -28.03 -58.45
CA SER A 338 56.25 -28.02 -59.42
C SER A 338 55.73 -26.60 -59.66
N GLY A 339 55.60 -25.77 -58.61
CA GLY A 339 55.20 -24.37 -58.74
C GLY A 339 56.21 -23.50 -59.50
N CYS A 340 57.50 -23.85 -59.48
CA CYS A 340 58.53 -23.19 -60.29
C CYS A 340 58.40 -23.52 -61.79
N ASN A 341 57.95 -24.73 -62.14
CA ASN A 341 57.70 -25.13 -63.53
C ASN A 341 56.45 -24.45 -64.13
N ASP A 342 55.37 -24.26 -63.35
CA ASP A 342 54.15 -23.56 -63.81
C ASP A 342 54.40 -22.06 -64.08
N LEU A 343 55.33 -21.44 -63.34
CA LEU A 343 55.71 -20.03 -63.50
C LEU A 343 56.57 -19.74 -64.74
N LEU A 344 57.17 -20.77 -65.35
CA LEU A 344 57.93 -20.65 -66.60
C LEU A 344 57.04 -20.74 -67.85
N GLN A 345 55.83 -21.30 -67.76
CA GLN A 345 54.92 -21.45 -68.90
C GLN A 345 54.00 -20.23 -69.14
N THR A 346 53.93 -19.27 -68.23
CA THR A 346 52.95 -18.17 -68.24
C THR A 346 53.52 -16.78 -68.60
N LYS A 347 54.77 -16.71 -69.07
CA LYS A 347 55.44 -15.43 -69.41
C LYS A 347 55.88 -15.36 -70.88
N GLU A 348 54.93 -15.37 -71.81
CA GLU A 348 55.11 -14.69 -73.10
C GLU A 348 53.84 -13.89 -73.46
N LEU A 349 54.08 -12.69 -74.00
CA LEU A 349 53.18 -11.60 -74.37
C LEU A 349 52.46 -10.80 -73.26
N VAL A 350 53.09 -9.65 -72.94
CA VAL A 350 52.40 -8.44 -72.49
C VAL A 350 52.43 -7.42 -73.63
N SER A 351 51.28 -6.90 -74.05
CA SER A 351 51.19 -5.54 -74.62
C SER A 351 49.85 -4.92 -74.23
N SER A 352 49.91 -4.00 -73.27
CA SER A 352 49.59 -2.58 -73.45
C SER A 352 48.10 -2.30 -73.67
N THR A 353 47.48 -1.67 -72.68
CA THR A 353 46.93 -0.30 -72.81
C THR A 353 46.21 0.13 -71.53
N ASN A 354 46.61 1.31 -71.04
CA ASN A 354 45.80 2.40 -70.47
C ASN A 354 44.38 2.10 -69.99
N SER A 355 44.09 2.48 -68.73
CA SER A 355 43.09 3.51 -68.42
C SER A 355 42.93 3.69 -66.89
N SER A 356 43.19 4.91 -66.45
CA SER A 356 42.33 5.76 -65.61
C SER A 356 41.46 5.16 -64.50
N GLU A 357 41.66 5.75 -63.31
CA GLU A 357 40.66 6.14 -62.31
C GLU A 357 39.86 5.05 -61.54
N ILE A 358 39.88 5.16 -60.21
CA ILE A 358 38.82 5.71 -59.33
C ILE A 358 39.08 5.13 -57.94
N ILE A 359 39.50 5.98 -56.99
CA ILE A 359 39.48 5.63 -55.55
C ILE A 359 38.18 6.20 -54.99
N THR A 360 37.21 5.33 -54.76
CA THR A 360 36.00 5.64 -54.00
C THR A 360 36.31 5.47 -52.51
N ILE A 361 36.24 6.57 -51.76
CA ILE A 361 36.26 6.55 -50.30
C ILE A 361 34.81 6.29 -49.84
N PRO A 362 34.52 5.24 -49.07
CA PRO A 362 33.19 5.03 -48.50
C PRO A 362 32.94 6.03 -47.37
N ALA A 363 31.70 6.55 -47.31
CA ALA A 363 31.18 7.31 -46.17
C ALA A 363 30.97 6.42 -44.94
#